data_AF-A0A661S9E4-F1
#
_entry.id   AF-A0A661S9E4-F1
#
_cell.length_a   1.000
_cell.length_b   1.000
_cell.length_c   1.000
_cell.angle_alpha   90.00
_cell.angle_beta   90.00
_cell.angle_gamma   90.00
#
_symmetry.space_group_name_H-M   'P 1'
#
loop_
_entity.id
_entity.type
_entity.pdbx_description
1 polymer ?
#
loop_
_entity_poly.entity_id
_entity_poly.type
_entity_poly.pdbx_seq_one_letter_code
_entity_poly.pdbx_strand_id
1 'polypeptide(L)'
;MDGRLFLGTAHFLQNNRADEAAYRSAISRAYYACFIVLRDLAFSVCGSEYRRREGIRNERNIGHTSLQRYLKNGQVESVEQLGEDLASLYGSRIDADYNMRQTMTEEDARQAVEEAEALLNSLSNIPEEEIKAAVNNYLQTIYGNHEGKQ
;
A
#
# COMPACT_ATOMS: atom_id res chain seq x y z
N MET A 1 12.49 -6.45 -4.69
CA MET A 1 12.10 -7.70 -3.99
C MET A 1 10.63 -7.87 -4.28
N ASP A 2 10.19 -9.04 -4.73
CA ASP A 2 8.76 -9.25 -5.01
C ASP A 2 7.98 -9.21 -3.70
N GLY A 3 7.08 -8.22 -3.56
CA GLY A 3 6.24 -8.05 -2.38
C GLY A 3 5.37 -9.27 -2.11
N ARG A 4 5.01 -10.06 -3.14
CA ARG A 4 4.20 -11.29 -2.98
C ARG A 4 4.88 -12.34 -2.11
N LEU A 5 6.21 -12.32 -1.98
CA LEU A 5 6.94 -13.20 -1.07
C LEU A 5 6.61 -12.92 0.41
N PHE A 6 6.25 -11.68 0.75
CA PHE A 6 5.81 -11.34 2.10
C PHE A 6 4.47 -11.96 2.43
N LEU A 7 3.56 -12.08 1.45
CA LEU A 7 2.27 -12.72 1.69
C LEU A 7 2.44 -14.20 2.04
N GLY A 8 3.31 -14.92 1.32
CA GLY A 8 3.65 -16.30 1.68
C GLY A 8 4.25 -16.43 3.09
N THR A 9 5.04 -15.45 3.52
CA THR A 9 5.56 -15.37 4.89
C THR A 9 4.44 -15.12 5.90
N ALA A 10 3.48 -14.25 5.57
CA ALA A 10 2.33 -13.95 6.41
C ALA A 10 1.46 -15.19 6.64
N HIS A 11 1.14 -15.95 5.58
CA HIS A 11 0.45 -17.24 5.71
C HIS A 11 1.23 -18.24 6.55
N PHE A 12 2.55 -18.35 6.35
CA PHE A 12 3.36 -19.28 7.12
C PHE A 12 3.28 -18.96 8.62
N LEU A 13 3.44 -17.69 8.99
CA LEU A 13 3.39 -17.23 10.37
C LEU A 13 2.01 -17.46 10.99
N GLN A 14 0.94 -17.13 10.26
CA GLN A 14 -0.44 -17.30 10.72
C GLN A 14 -0.82 -18.78 10.92
N ASN A 15 -0.33 -19.71 10.08
CA ASN A 15 -0.72 -21.13 10.16
C ASN A 15 0.20 -22.02 11.01
N ASN A 16 1.46 -21.63 11.24
CA ASN A 16 2.47 -22.52 11.82
C ASN A 16 2.99 -22.05 13.19
N ARG A 17 2.48 -20.94 13.70
CA ARG A 17 2.87 -20.36 14.99
C ARG A 17 1.61 -19.92 15.74
N ALA A 18 1.62 -20.10 17.05
CA ALA A 18 0.44 -19.87 17.90
C ALA A 18 0.75 -18.85 19.02
N ASP A 19 1.59 -17.85 18.73
CA ASP A 19 1.94 -16.80 19.67
C ASP A 19 1.72 -15.41 19.08
N GLU A 20 1.53 -14.44 19.98
CA GLU A 20 1.25 -13.05 19.63
C GLU A 20 2.34 -12.42 18.75
N ALA A 21 3.61 -12.79 18.97
CA ALA A 21 4.72 -12.25 18.18
C ALA A 21 4.63 -12.70 16.72
N ALA A 22 4.19 -13.94 16.48
CA ALA A 22 3.91 -14.43 15.14
C ALA A 22 2.70 -13.74 14.50
N TYR A 23 1.63 -13.51 15.26
CA TYR A 23 0.45 -12.78 14.75
C TYR A 23 0.79 -11.35 14.35
N ARG A 24 1.51 -10.61 15.21
CA ARG A 24 2.04 -9.26 14.88
C ARG A 24 2.88 -9.29 13.61
N SER A 25 3.77 -10.28 13.51
CA SER A 25 4.65 -10.44 12.34
C SER A 25 3.87 -10.79 11.07
N ALA A 26 2.81 -11.58 11.16
CA ALA A 26 1.95 -11.90 10.03
C ALA A 26 1.24 -10.66 9.50
N ILE A 27 0.64 -9.84 10.38
CA ILE A 27 -0.02 -8.57 10.01
C ILE A 27 0.98 -7.62 9.32
N SER A 28 2.17 -7.45 9.89
CA SER A 28 3.22 -6.62 9.31
C SER A 28 3.60 -7.10 7.90
N ARG A 29 3.68 -8.42 7.69
CA ARG A 29 4.06 -9.03 6.40
C ARG A 29 2.93 -8.92 5.38
N ALA A 30 1.68 -9.08 5.79
CA ALA A 30 0.52 -8.86 4.95
C ALA A 30 0.51 -7.42 4.40
N TYR A 31 0.70 -6.42 5.26
CA TYR A 31 0.82 -5.02 4.83
C TYR A 31 1.98 -4.80 3.84
N TYR A 32 3.18 -5.29 4.16
CA TYR A 32 4.34 -5.07 3.30
C TYR A 32 4.23 -5.77 1.95
N ALA A 33 3.46 -6.85 1.85
CA ALA A 33 3.17 -7.50 0.57
C ALA A 33 2.45 -6.54 -0.38
N CYS A 34 1.37 -5.91 0.09
CA CYS A 34 0.60 -4.94 -0.68
C CYS A 34 1.37 -3.65 -0.93
N PHE A 35 2.00 -3.10 0.11
CA PHE A 35 2.72 -1.83 0.03
C PHE A 35 3.85 -1.88 -1.00
N ILE A 36 4.67 -2.93 -1.01
CA ILE A 36 5.81 -3.01 -1.94
C ILE A 36 5.30 -3.12 -3.38
N VAL A 37 4.30 -3.97 -3.65
CA VAL A 37 3.75 -4.14 -5.00
C VAL A 37 3.15 -2.83 -5.52
N LEU A 38 2.30 -2.18 -4.71
CA LEU A 38 1.65 -0.92 -5.11
C LEU A 38 2.65 0.23 -5.23
N ARG A 39 3.67 0.29 -4.38
CA ARG A 39 4.72 1.31 -4.43
C ARG A 39 5.55 1.19 -5.70
N ASP A 40 5.97 -0.03 -6.03
CA ASP A 40 6.81 -0.28 -7.20
C ASP A 40 6.01 0.02 -8.49
N LEU A 41 4.72 -0.34 -8.53
CA LEU A 41 3.81 0.02 -9.61
C LEU A 41 3.58 1.53 -9.72
N ALA A 42 3.29 2.20 -8.59
CA ALA A 42 3.12 3.66 -8.58
C ALA A 42 4.38 4.37 -9.09
N PHE A 43 5.57 3.88 -8.75
CA PHE A 43 6.82 4.42 -9.26
C PHE A 43 7.00 4.20 -10.77
N SER A 44 6.59 3.04 -11.31
CA SER A 44 6.73 2.72 -12.74
C SER A 44 5.79 3.56 -13.61
N VAL A 45 4.59 3.85 -13.13
CA VAL A 45 3.56 4.61 -13.89
C VAL A 45 3.61 6.13 -13.65
N CYS A 46 4.35 6.59 -12.63
CA CYS A 46 4.47 8.01 -12.31
C CYS A 46 5.27 8.76 -13.38
N GLY A 47 4.67 9.85 -13.90
CA GLY A 47 5.28 10.75 -14.88
C GLY A 47 6.65 11.27 -14.44
N SER A 48 7.60 11.32 -15.38
CA SER A 48 8.99 11.71 -15.10
C SER A 48 9.13 13.14 -14.57
N GLU A 49 8.24 14.03 -14.99
CA GLU A 49 8.09 15.41 -14.56
C GLU A 49 7.63 15.50 -13.10
N TYR A 50 6.62 14.72 -12.71
CA TYR A 50 6.14 14.70 -11.33
C TYR A 50 7.16 14.05 -10.39
N ARG A 51 7.81 12.96 -10.82
CA ARG A 51 8.92 12.35 -10.04
C ARG A 51 10.02 13.36 -9.73
N ARG A 52 10.40 14.20 -10.69
CA ARG A 52 11.40 15.26 -10.47
C ARG A 52 10.92 16.32 -9.48
N ARG A 53 9.66 16.78 -9.60
CA ARG A 53 9.08 17.80 -8.70
C ARG A 53 8.94 17.30 -7.25
N GLU A 54 8.55 16.04 -7.06
CA GLU A 54 8.45 15.37 -5.74
C GLU A 54 9.80 14.87 -5.19
N GLY A 55 10.88 14.91 -5.99
CA GLY A 55 12.17 14.34 -5.59
C GLY A 55 12.20 12.81 -5.50
N ILE A 56 11.29 12.12 -6.20
CA ILE A 56 11.22 10.65 -6.27
C ILE A 56 12.28 10.15 -7.26
N ARG A 57 13.41 9.66 -6.76
CA ARG A 57 14.51 9.12 -7.58
C ARG A 57 14.41 7.63 -7.80
N ASN A 58 13.78 6.93 -6.87
CA ASN A 58 13.51 5.49 -6.92
C ASN A 58 12.22 5.18 -6.13
N GLU A 59 11.76 3.94 -6.22
CA GLU A 59 10.55 3.45 -5.56
C GLU A 59 10.55 3.71 -4.05
N ARG A 60 11.72 3.65 -3.41
CA ARG A 60 11.86 3.81 -1.94
C ARG A 60 11.62 5.23 -1.46
N ASN A 61 11.60 6.21 -2.37
CA ASN A 61 11.24 7.57 -2.02
C ASN A 61 9.72 7.75 -1.86
N ILE A 62 8.91 6.78 -2.30
CA ILE A 62 7.47 6.78 -2.08
C ILE A 62 7.19 6.13 -0.71
N GLY A 63 6.85 6.96 0.27
CA GLY A 63 6.47 6.52 1.62
C GLY A 63 5.01 6.07 1.73
N HIS A 64 4.65 5.46 2.86
CA HIS A 64 3.31 4.95 3.16
C HIS A 64 2.21 6.00 2.94
N THR A 65 2.39 7.19 3.53
CA THR A 65 1.41 8.29 3.43
C THR A 65 1.31 8.85 2.02
N SER A 66 2.43 8.97 1.30
CA SER A 66 2.43 9.44 -0.08
C SER A 66 1.68 8.46 -0.98
N LEU A 67 1.99 7.16 -0.89
CA LEU A 67 1.33 6.13 -1.69
C LEU A 67 -0.19 6.11 -1.43
N GLN A 68 -0.62 6.13 -0.17
CA GLN A 68 -2.05 6.20 0.18
C GLN A 68 -2.73 7.41 -0.45
N ARG A 69 -2.08 8.57 -0.46
CA ARG A 69 -2.64 9.78 -1.07
C ARG A 69 -2.74 9.67 -2.58
N TYR A 70 -1.76 9.05 -3.24
CA TYR A 70 -1.77 8.84 -4.69
C TYR A 70 -2.95 7.96 -5.12
N LEU A 71 -3.21 6.90 -4.35
CA LEU A 71 -4.28 5.95 -4.64
C LEU A 71 -5.67 6.52 -4.27
N LYS A 72 -5.83 7.07 -3.07
CA LYS A 72 -7.12 7.56 -2.56
C LYS A 72 -7.62 8.82 -3.23
N ASN A 73 -6.73 9.75 -3.57
CA ASN A 73 -7.13 11.08 -4.03
C ASN A 73 -6.89 11.28 -5.55
N GLY A 74 -6.70 10.19 -6.30
CA GLY A 74 -6.43 10.21 -7.74
C GLY A 74 -7.68 10.31 -8.63
N GLN A 75 -8.87 10.35 -8.04
CA GLN A 75 -10.17 10.45 -8.74
C GLN A 75 -10.45 9.27 -9.70
N VAL A 76 -10.01 8.06 -9.33
CA VAL A 76 -10.35 6.82 -10.03
C VAL A 76 -10.90 5.84 -8.99
N GLU A 77 -12.20 5.56 -9.05
CA GLU A 77 -12.96 4.85 -8.00
C GLU A 77 -12.35 3.48 -7.66
N SER A 78 -11.97 2.70 -8.68
CA SER A 78 -11.34 1.39 -8.52
C SER A 78 -10.02 1.46 -7.73
N VAL A 79 -9.25 2.54 -7.92
CA VAL A 79 -7.94 2.76 -7.30
C VAL A 79 -8.10 3.40 -5.91
N GLU A 80 -9.14 4.20 -5.72
CA GLU A 80 -9.49 4.77 -4.42
C GLU A 80 -9.77 3.65 -3.41
N GLN A 81 -10.53 2.62 -3.83
CA GLN A 81 -10.79 1.45 -2.98
C GLN A 81 -9.49 0.72 -2.60
N LEU A 82 -8.55 0.52 -3.53
CA LEU A 82 -7.23 -0.04 -3.21
C LEU A 82 -6.49 0.81 -2.17
N GLY A 83 -6.62 2.13 -2.26
CA GLY A 83 -6.03 3.08 -1.32
C GLY A 83 -6.64 2.99 0.08
N GLU A 84 -7.96 2.79 0.18
CA GLU A 84 -8.67 2.55 1.44
C GLU A 84 -8.26 1.21 2.06
N ASP A 85 -8.23 0.13 1.28
CA ASP A 85 -7.82 -1.20 1.75
C ASP A 85 -6.36 -1.17 2.26
N LEU A 86 -5.46 -0.50 1.54
CA LEU A 86 -4.07 -0.31 1.98
C LEU A 86 -3.98 0.55 3.25
N ALA A 87 -4.87 1.52 3.43
CA ALA A 87 -4.93 2.35 4.63
C ALA A 87 -5.42 1.55 5.85
N SER A 88 -6.41 0.68 5.67
CA SER A 88 -6.86 -0.26 6.70
C SER A 88 -5.71 -1.16 7.16
N LEU A 89 -5.05 -1.85 6.23
CA LEU A 89 -3.89 -2.71 6.52
C LEU A 89 -2.74 -1.95 7.20
N TYR A 90 -2.53 -0.68 6.83
CA TYR A 90 -1.54 0.16 7.50
C TYR A 90 -1.91 0.42 8.96
N GLY A 91 -3.19 0.67 9.25
CA GLY A 91 -3.70 0.79 10.62
C GLY A 91 -3.44 -0.47 11.44
N SER A 92 -3.83 -1.63 10.92
CA SER A 92 -3.57 -2.94 11.55
C SER A 92 -2.08 -3.16 11.80
N ARG A 93 -1.22 -2.78 10.85
CA ARG A 93 0.23 -2.80 11.05
C ARG A 93 0.68 -1.89 12.17
N ILE A 94 0.15 -0.67 12.27
CA ILE A 94 0.56 0.27 13.34
C ILE A 94 0.27 -0.34 14.71
N ASP A 95 -0.89 -0.96 14.87
CA ASP A 95 -1.24 -1.64 16.12
C ASP A 95 -0.34 -2.85 16.38
N ALA A 96 -0.08 -3.66 15.35
CA ALA A 96 0.78 -4.84 15.45
C ALA A 96 2.25 -4.50 15.77
N ASP A 97 2.83 -3.51 15.11
CA ASP A 97 4.27 -3.19 15.22
C ASP A 97 4.58 -2.26 16.40
N TYR A 98 3.66 -1.36 16.77
CA TYR A 98 3.95 -0.25 17.69
C TYR A 98 3.03 -0.19 18.93
N ASN A 99 1.83 -0.78 18.89
CA ASN A 99 0.91 -0.75 20.02
C ASN A 99 1.06 -2.00 20.91
N MET A 100 1.99 -1.95 21.85
CA MET A 100 2.24 -3.03 22.81
C MET A 100 1.16 -3.18 23.89
N ARG A 101 0.15 -2.29 23.91
CA ARG A 101 -0.99 -2.37 24.85
C ARG A 101 -2.16 -3.18 24.28
N GLN A 102 -2.16 -3.43 22.98
CA GLN A 102 -3.22 -4.16 22.29
C GLN A 102 -2.71 -5.55 21.96
N THR A 103 -3.34 -6.59 22.51
CA THR A 103 -3.00 -7.98 22.16
C THR A 103 -3.44 -8.28 20.74
N MET A 104 -2.53 -8.81 19.91
CA MET A 104 -2.89 -9.36 18.60
C MET A 104 -3.29 -10.83 18.74
N THR A 105 -4.37 -11.21 18.07
CA THR A 105 -4.91 -12.57 18.07
C THR A 105 -4.65 -13.27 16.74
N GLU A 106 -4.91 -14.58 16.72
CA GLU A 106 -4.92 -15.36 15.48
C GLU A 106 -5.90 -14.79 14.45
N GLU A 107 -7.06 -14.34 14.93
CA GLU A 107 -8.11 -13.76 14.10
C GLU A 107 -7.68 -12.45 13.45
N ASP A 108 -7.00 -11.56 14.20
CA ASP A 108 -6.45 -10.32 13.65
C ASP A 108 -5.42 -10.60 12.53
N ALA A 109 -4.56 -11.61 12.75
CA ALA A 109 -3.59 -12.04 11.76
C ALA A 109 -4.26 -12.65 10.52
N ARG A 110 -5.27 -13.51 10.71
CA ARG A 110 -6.06 -14.12 9.63
C ARG A 110 -6.74 -13.04 8.80
N GLN A 111 -7.43 -12.10 9.44
CA GLN A 111 -8.10 -11.00 8.77
C GLN A 111 -7.13 -10.15 7.94
N ALA A 112 -5.99 -9.76 8.50
CA ALA A 112 -5.00 -8.96 7.77
C ALA A 112 -4.43 -9.71 6.55
N VAL A 113 -4.24 -11.04 6.65
CA VAL A 113 -3.78 -11.87 5.54
C VAL A 113 -4.84 -11.95 4.44
N GLU A 114 -6.11 -12.18 4.79
CA GLU A 114 -7.23 -12.22 3.85
C GLU A 114 -7.46 -10.87 3.15
N GLU A 115 -7.35 -9.77 3.89
CA GLU A 115 -7.42 -8.41 3.34
C GLU A 115 -6.28 -8.15 2.33
N ALA A 116 -5.06 -8.60 2.64
CA ALA A 116 -3.92 -8.46 1.74
C ALA A 116 -4.08 -9.30 0.46
N GLU A 117 -4.61 -10.51 0.56
CA GLU A 117 -4.96 -11.35 -0.59
C GLU A 117 -6.02 -10.67 -1.46
N ALA A 118 -7.11 -10.21 -0.84
CA ALA A 118 -8.20 -9.52 -1.53
C ALA A 118 -7.69 -8.28 -2.28
N LEU A 119 -6.87 -7.46 -1.62
CA LEU A 119 -6.27 -6.27 -2.24
C LEU A 119 -5.40 -6.62 -3.45
N LEU A 120 -4.51 -7.62 -3.34
CA LEU A 120 -3.65 -8.03 -4.45
C LEU A 120 -4.44 -8.66 -5.61
N ASN A 121 -5.52 -9.37 -5.30
CA ASN A 121 -6.46 -9.88 -6.28
C ASN A 121 -7.22 -8.74 -6.98
N SER A 122 -7.73 -7.76 -6.25
CA SER A 122 -8.36 -6.56 -6.81
C SER A 122 -7.41 -5.81 -7.74
N LEU A 123 -6.15 -5.62 -7.31
CA LEU A 123 -5.12 -5.00 -8.14
C LEU A 123 -4.90 -5.74 -9.46
N SER A 124 -4.94 -7.08 -9.46
CA SER A 124 -4.76 -7.87 -10.69
C SER A 124 -5.89 -7.69 -11.72
N ASN A 125 -7.04 -7.17 -11.30
CA ASN A 125 -8.21 -6.91 -12.14
C ASN A 125 -8.32 -5.44 -12.57
N ILE A 126 -7.50 -4.55 -12.02
CA ILE A 126 -7.51 -3.12 -12.36
C ILE A 126 -6.50 -2.86 -13.48
N PRO A 127 -6.91 -2.23 -14.60
CA PRO A 127 -5.98 -1.86 -15.67
C PRO A 127 -4.85 -0.95 -15.17
N GLU A 128 -3.62 -1.18 -15.63
CA GLU A 128 -2.47 -0.34 -15.25
C GLU A 128 -2.69 1.14 -15.59
N GLU A 129 -3.41 1.44 -16.68
CA GLU A 129 -3.74 2.82 -17.06
C GLU A 129 -4.66 3.52 -16.04
N GLU A 130 -5.49 2.79 -15.30
CA GLU A 130 -6.29 3.36 -14.21
C GLU A 130 -5.41 3.74 -13.02
N ILE A 131 -4.46 2.88 -12.64
CA ILE A 131 -3.46 3.17 -11.60
C ILE A 131 -2.64 4.39 -11.99
N LYS A 132 -2.18 4.44 -13.24
CA LYS A 132 -1.43 5.55 -13.81
C LYS A 132 -2.24 6.84 -13.79
N ALA A 133 -3.51 6.80 -14.19
CA ALA A 133 -4.39 7.96 -14.14
C ALA A 133 -4.51 8.49 -12.71
N ALA A 134 -4.80 7.62 -11.74
CA ALA A 134 -4.94 8.01 -10.34
C ALA A 134 -3.68 8.71 -9.79
N VAL A 135 -2.50 8.08 -9.96
CA VAL A 135 -1.23 8.61 -9.48
C VAL A 135 -0.93 9.98 -10.10
N ASN A 136 -1.07 10.10 -11.42
CA ASN A 136 -0.73 11.35 -12.11
C ASN A 136 -1.77 12.45 -11.87
N ASN A 137 -3.06 12.13 -11.75
CA ASN A 137 -4.12 13.09 -11.40
C ASN A 137 -3.87 13.75 -10.04
N TYR A 138 -3.48 12.96 -9.03
CA TYR A 138 -3.16 13.49 -7.72
C TYR A 138 -1.95 14.45 -7.78
N LEU A 139 -0.88 14.03 -8.46
CA LEU A 139 0.33 14.84 -8.61
C LEU A 139 0.06 16.11 -9.44
N GLN A 140 -0.77 16.02 -10.47
CA GLN A 140 -1.23 17.19 -11.22
C GLN A 140 -2.03 18.14 -10.34
N THR A 141 -2.87 17.64 -9.43
CA THR A 141 -3.63 18.50 -8.50
C THR A 141 -2.70 19.31 -7.60
N ILE A 142 -1.58 18.72 -7.16
CA ILE A 142 -0.59 19.41 -6.31
C ILE A 142 0.29 20.36 -7.13
N TYR A 143 0.75 19.95 -8.31
CA TYR A 143 1.80 20.67 -9.05
C TYR A 143 1.34 21.41 -10.30
N GLY A 144 0.17 21.09 -10.84
CA GLY A 144 -0.37 21.66 -12.07
C GLY A 144 -0.90 23.09 -11.89
N ASN A 145 -1.26 23.48 -10.66
CA ASN A 145 -1.82 24.81 -10.38
C ASN A 145 -0.78 25.94 -10.26
N HIS A 146 0.51 25.66 -10.45
CA HIS A 146 1.59 26.63 -10.29
C HIS A 146 2.04 27.32 -11.60
N GLU A 147 1.42 27.03 -12.75
CA GLU A 147 1.82 27.61 -14.05
C GLU A 147 1.02 28.86 -14.48
N GLY A 148 0.23 29.47 -13.58
CA GLY A 148 -0.73 30.53 -13.94
C GLY A 148 -0.64 31.87 -13.20
N LYS A 149 0.46 32.18 -12.50
CA LYS A 149 0.66 33.50 -11.88
C LYS A 149 2.06 34.05 -12.20
N GLN A 150 2.19 34.63 -13.39
CA GLN A 150 3.16 35.68 -13.67
C GLN A 150 2.43 37.03 -13.63
#